data_AF-A0A3P8J470-F1
#
_entry.id   AF-A0A3P8J470-F1
#
_cell.length_a   1.000
_cell.length_b   1.000
_cell.length_c   1.000
_cell.angle_alpha   90.00
_cell.angle_beta   90.00
_cell.angle_gamma   90.00
#
_symmetry.space_group_name_H-M   'P 1'
#
loop_
_entity.id
_entity.type
_entity.pdbx_description
1 polymer ?
#
loop_
_entity_poly.entity_id
_entity_poly.type
_entity_poly.pdbx_seq_one_letter_code
_entity_poly.pdbx_strand_id
1 'polypeptide(L)'
;MNSIKTAGWSAENVSFGSGGALLQRLNRDTQKCAFKSISKHPITDPQKNSKKGRLTLEKCPITGILMTVEEGCGSPYNDLLIPVYENGVLLKDYTLDEIRERIEKYPLED
;
A
#
# COMPACT_ATOMS: atom_id res chain seq x y z
N MET A 1 -15.00 -7.25 19.36
CA MET A 1 -14.78 -8.67 19.73
C MET A 1 -14.92 -8.94 21.23
N ASN A 2 -14.29 -8.14 22.09
CA ASN A 2 -14.19 -8.46 23.53
C ASN A 2 -15.55 -8.65 24.22
N SER A 3 -16.55 -7.82 23.94
CA SER A 3 -17.89 -7.96 24.55
C SER A 3 -18.58 -9.28 24.20
N ILE A 4 -18.44 -9.78 22.96
CA ILE A 4 -19.00 -11.07 22.50
C ILE A 4 -18.30 -12.23 23.23
N LYS A 5 -16.95 -12.18 23.29
CA LYS A 5 -16.14 -13.17 24.01
C LYS A 5 -16.47 -13.19 25.50
N THR A 6 -16.54 -12.02 26.15
CA THR A 6 -16.87 -11.91 27.59
C THR A 6 -18.27 -12.39 27.90
N ALA A 7 -19.24 -12.20 26.99
CA ALA A 7 -20.59 -12.69 27.14
C ALA A 7 -20.75 -14.19 26.80
N GLY A 8 -19.65 -14.90 26.46
CA GLY A 8 -19.65 -16.34 26.21
C GLY A 8 -20.20 -16.77 24.84
N TRP A 9 -20.40 -15.83 23.92
CA TRP A 9 -20.92 -16.12 22.59
C TRP A 9 -19.78 -16.46 21.61
N SER A 10 -19.98 -17.48 20.76
CA SER A 10 -19.06 -17.78 19.66
C SER A 10 -19.08 -16.67 18.62
N ALA A 11 -17.91 -16.25 18.16
CA ALA A 11 -17.77 -15.27 17.07
C ALA A 11 -18.26 -15.82 15.73
N GLU A 12 -18.27 -17.15 15.54
CA GLU A 12 -18.76 -17.80 14.31
C GLU A 12 -20.27 -17.59 14.10
N ASN A 13 -21.00 -17.31 15.18
CA ASN A 13 -22.45 -17.06 15.13
C ASN A 13 -22.80 -15.62 14.74
N VAL A 14 -21.81 -14.78 14.45
CA VAL A 14 -21.99 -13.35 14.18
C VAL A 14 -21.35 -12.98 12.85
N SER A 15 -22.13 -12.31 12.01
CA SER A 15 -21.63 -11.66 10.81
C SER A 15 -21.71 -10.14 10.96
N PHE A 16 -20.75 -9.43 10.37
CA PHE A 16 -20.69 -7.96 10.41
C PHE A 16 -20.90 -7.38 9.03
N GLY A 17 -21.83 -6.43 8.92
CA GLY A 17 -22.00 -5.60 7.73
C GLY A 17 -21.54 -4.18 8.02
N SER A 18 -20.69 -3.62 7.14
CA SER A 18 -20.26 -2.22 7.21
C SER A 18 -20.44 -1.57 5.85
N GLY A 19 -21.37 -0.61 5.77
CA GLY A 19 -21.65 0.15 4.55
C GLY A 19 -20.85 1.45 4.50
N GLY A 20 -21.46 2.56 4.92
CA GLY A 20 -20.86 3.89 4.81
C GLY A 20 -19.50 4.05 5.50
N ALA A 21 -19.25 3.36 6.61
CA ALA A 21 -17.95 3.42 7.26
C ALA A 21 -16.83 2.76 6.43
N LEU A 22 -17.14 1.64 5.76
CA LEU A 22 -16.18 0.92 4.93
C LEU A 22 -15.96 1.61 3.58
N LEU A 23 -17.02 2.16 2.97
CA LEU A 23 -17.00 2.61 1.58
C LEU A 23 -16.98 4.14 1.40
N GLN A 24 -17.40 4.92 2.40
CA GLN A 24 -17.62 6.37 2.25
C GLN A 24 -16.87 7.23 3.28
N ARG A 25 -16.55 6.72 4.47
CA ARG A 25 -15.81 7.46 5.51
C ARG A 25 -14.29 7.41 5.33
N LEU A 26 -13.85 7.46 4.08
CA LEU A 26 -12.44 7.51 3.68
C LEU A 26 -12.27 8.66 2.69
N ASN A 27 -11.13 9.34 2.74
CA ASN A 27 -10.77 10.35 1.75
C ASN A 27 -9.29 10.22 1.36
N ARG A 28 -8.85 11.03 0.39
CA ARG A 28 -7.47 11.03 -0.11
C ARG A 28 -6.44 11.19 1.02
N ASP A 29 -6.76 11.99 2.04
CA ASP A 29 -5.86 12.28 3.15
C ASP A 29 -5.79 11.18 4.20
N THR A 30 -6.78 10.28 4.26
CA THR A 30 -6.78 9.15 5.21
C THR A 30 -5.50 8.31 5.11
N GLN A 31 -4.98 8.12 3.89
CA GLN A 31 -3.70 7.43 3.62
C GLN A 31 -2.62 8.39 3.07
N LYS A 32 -2.86 9.70 3.14
CA LYS A 32 -1.96 10.75 2.62
C LYS A 32 -1.54 10.54 1.15
N CYS A 33 -2.45 10.03 0.31
CA CYS A 33 -2.15 9.76 -1.11
C CYS A 33 -1.83 11.07 -1.85
N ALA A 34 -0.69 11.11 -2.56
CA ALA A 34 -0.23 12.27 -3.31
C ALA A 34 0.64 11.85 -4.51
N PHE A 35 0.50 12.57 -5.62
CA PHE A 35 1.37 12.46 -6.80
C PHE A 35 2.30 13.67 -6.88
N LYS A 36 3.61 13.43 -7.04
CA LYS A 36 4.64 14.48 -7.05
C LYS A 36 5.68 14.16 -8.14
N SER A 37 6.09 15.18 -8.90
CA SER A 37 7.07 15.05 -9.98
C SER A 37 8.46 15.59 -9.59
N ILE A 38 8.51 16.65 -8.78
CA ILE A 38 9.76 17.25 -8.29
C ILE A 38 9.71 17.28 -6.77
N SER A 39 10.85 17.04 -6.13
CA SER A 39 10.96 17.07 -4.68
C SER A 39 10.65 18.45 -4.11
N LYS A 40 9.81 18.50 -3.08
CA LYS A 40 9.46 19.71 -2.32
C LYS A 40 9.76 19.48 -0.85
N HIS A 41 10.31 20.51 -0.20
CA HIS A 41 10.56 20.54 1.24
C HIS A 41 9.94 21.80 1.86
N PRO A 42 8.63 21.80 2.16
CA PRO A 42 7.95 22.97 2.70
C PRO A 42 8.43 23.28 4.13
N ILE A 43 8.81 24.53 4.38
CA ILE A 43 9.30 24.98 5.71
C ILE A 43 8.22 24.82 6.78
N THR A 44 6.97 25.11 6.44
CA THR A 44 5.84 25.11 7.38
C THR A 44 5.28 23.73 7.69
N ASP A 45 5.63 22.70 6.90
CA ASP A 45 5.11 21.35 7.07
C ASP A 45 6.12 20.30 6.57
N PRO A 46 7.04 19.88 7.45
CA PRO A 46 8.04 18.86 7.13
C PRO A 46 7.43 17.51 6.73
N GLN A 47 6.20 17.19 7.14
CA GLN A 47 5.54 15.93 6.76
C GLN A 47 5.19 15.90 5.27
N LYS A 48 5.17 17.06 4.60
CA LYS A 48 4.95 17.16 3.16
C LYS A 48 6.24 17.07 2.35
N ASN A 49 7.37 16.79 2.99
CA ASN A 49 8.60 16.43 2.29
C ASN A 49 8.34 15.25 1.34
N SER A 50 9.01 15.24 0.19
CA SER A 50 8.83 14.21 -0.83
C SER A 50 10.15 13.64 -1.28
N LYS A 51 10.10 12.38 -1.71
CA LYS A 51 11.25 11.66 -2.24
C LYS A 51 11.78 12.29 -3.53
N LYS A 52 13.06 12.08 -3.80
CA LYS A 52 13.83 12.73 -4.87
C LYS A 52 14.20 11.76 -5.98
N GLY A 53 14.28 12.30 -7.20
CA GLY A 53 14.81 11.60 -8.37
C GLY A 53 14.01 10.35 -8.77
N ARG A 54 14.68 9.44 -9.48
CA ARG A 54 14.10 8.15 -9.87
C ARG A 54 14.03 7.23 -8.66
N LEU A 55 12.88 6.58 -8.47
CA LEU A 55 12.61 5.72 -7.32
C LEU A 55 12.55 4.26 -7.74
N THR A 56 12.99 3.36 -6.85
CA THR A 56 12.69 1.92 -6.91
C THR A 56 12.07 1.47 -5.60
N LEU A 57 11.27 0.40 -5.63
CA LEU A 57 10.78 -0.26 -4.43
C LEU A 57 11.50 -1.58 -4.25
N GLU A 58 12.28 -1.74 -3.19
CA GLU A 58 13.09 -2.94 -2.98
C GLU A 58 12.68 -3.63 -1.68
N LYS A 59 12.86 -4.94 -1.59
CA LYS A 59 12.64 -5.72 -0.36
C LYS A 59 13.99 -6.07 0.25
N CYS A 60 14.19 -5.73 1.52
CA CYS A 60 15.39 -6.16 2.24
C CYS A 60 15.42 -7.70 2.30
N PRO A 61 16.49 -8.36 1.80
CA PRO A 61 16.55 -9.82 1.78
C PRO A 61 16.66 -10.44 3.18
N ILE A 62 17.15 -9.68 4.16
CA ILE A 62 17.33 -10.15 5.55
C ILE A 62 16.05 -9.95 6.35
N THR A 63 15.50 -8.74 6.36
CA THR A 63 14.37 -8.38 7.24
C THR A 63 13.01 -8.52 6.55
N GLY A 64 12.97 -8.62 5.22
CA GLY A 64 11.73 -8.62 4.45
C GLY A 64 11.03 -7.27 4.36
N ILE A 65 11.58 -6.22 4.96
CA ILE A 65 10.99 -4.87 4.96
C ILE A 65 11.09 -4.25 3.56
N LEU A 66 10.02 -3.59 3.13
CA LEU A 66 10.00 -2.81 1.90
C LEU A 66 10.65 -1.44 2.11
N MET A 67 11.52 -1.05 1.18
CA MET A 67 12.25 0.22 1.21
C MET A 67 12.15 0.91 -0.15
N THR A 68 11.94 2.22 -0.14
CA THR A 68 12.07 3.04 -1.36
C THR A 68 13.50 3.54 -1.46
N VAL A 69 14.17 3.25 -2.57
CA VAL A 69 15.49 3.82 -2.87
C VAL A 69 15.32 5.03 -3.78
N GLU A 70 15.99 6.12 -3.46
CA GLU A 70 15.85 7.43 -4.13
C GLU A 70 17.00 7.71 -5.10
N GLU A 71 16.87 8.81 -5.86
CA GLU A 71 17.92 9.40 -6.70
C GLU A 71 18.54 8.47 -7.76
N GLY A 72 17.84 7.38 -8.11
CA GLY A 72 18.33 6.40 -9.09
C GLY A 72 19.43 5.48 -8.56
N CYS A 73 19.69 5.47 -7.25
CA CYS A 73 20.67 4.58 -6.61
C CYS A 73 20.19 3.12 -6.52
N GLY A 74 18.90 2.87 -6.78
CA GLY A 74 18.31 1.54 -6.74
C GLY A 74 18.65 0.68 -7.95
N SER A 75 18.54 -0.63 -7.80
CA SER A 75 18.81 -1.60 -8.86
C SER A 75 17.51 -1.97 -9.61
N PRO A 76 17.46 -1.88 -10.95
CA PRO A 76 16.33 -2.38 -11.72
C PRO A 76 16.03 -3.87 -11.50
N TYR A 77 17.04 -4.66 -11.13
CA TYR A 77 16.87 -6.09 -10.83
C TYR A 77 16.16 -6.36 -9.51
N ASN A 78 16.23 -5.41 -8.58
CA ASN A 78 15.60 -5.51 -7.26
C ASN A 78 14.28 -4.75 -7.17
N ASP A 79 13.94 -3.96 -8.20
CA ASP A 79 12.76 -3.12 -8.23
C ASP A 79 11.50 -3.98 -8.36
N LEU A 80 10.63 -3.88 -7.36
CA LEU A 80 9.34 -4.54 -7.33
C LEU A 80 8.30 -3.81 -8.18
N LEU A 81 8.57 -2.56 -8.58
CA LEU A 81 7.71 -1.83 -9.51
C LEU A 81 7.92 -2.34 -10.93
N ILE A 82 6.82 -2.69 -11.60
CA ILE A 82 6.84 -3.14 -12.99
C ILE A 82 6.08 -2.15 -13.88
N PRO A 83 6.47 -2.00 -15.16
CA PRO A 83 5.69 -1.24 -16.11
C PRO A 83 4.35 -1.95 -16.37
N VAL A 84 3.25 -1.27 -16.09
CA VAL A 84 1.88 -1.79 -16.35
C VAL A 84 1.24 -1.14 -17.58
N TYR A 85 1.74 0.01 -18.00
CA TYR A 85 1.23 0.78 -19.13
C TYR A 85 2.38 1.52 -19.80
N GLU A 86 2.42 1.50 -21.13
CA GLU A 86 3.45 2.18 -21.91
C GLU A 86 2.87 2.62 -23.26
N ASN A 87 3.07 3.90 -23.62
CA ASN A 87 2.76 4.46 -24.94
C ASN A 87 1.35 4.15 -25.48
N GLY A 88 0.31 4.25 -24.64
CA GLY A 88 -1.06 3.95 -25.09
C GLY A 88 -1.53 2.53 -24.78
N VAL A 89 -0.62 1.62 -24.41
CA VAL A 89 -0.88 0.18 -24.34
C VAL A 89 -0.81 -0.31 -22.89
N LEU A 90 -1.82 -1.08 -22.48
CA LEU A 90 -1.81 -1.81 -21.21
C LEU A 90 -0.92 -3.04 -21.35
N LEU A 91 0.17 -3.10 -20.57
CA LEU A 91 1.15 -4.20 -20.60
C LEU A 91 0.80 -5.31 -19.63
N LYS A 92 0.19 -4.96 -18.50
CA LYS A 92 -0.21 -5.92 -17.46
C LYS A 92 -1.59 -5.58 -16.94
N ASP A 93 -2.50 -6.51 -17.18
CA ASP A 93 -3.83 -6.53 -16.57
C ASP A 93 -3.86 -7.64 -15.49
N TYR A 94 -4.57 -7.39 -14.40
CA TYR A 94 -4.68 -8.31 -13.27
C TYR A 94 -6.13 -8.67 -13.02
N THR A 95 -6.39 -9.96 -12.89
CA THR A 95 -7.67 -10.48 -12.43
C THR A 95 -7.86 -10.23 -10.93
N LEU A 96 -9.11 -10.25 -10.47
CA LEU A 96 -9.40 -10.12 -9.05
C LEU A 96 -8.80 -11.26 -8.21
N ASP A 97 -8.71 -12.46 -8.76
CA ASP A 97 -8.16 -13.62 -8.06
C ASP A 97 -6.65 -13.52 -7.90
N GLU A 98 -5.91 -13.10 -8.94
CA GLU A 98 -4.46 -12.78 -8.82
C GLU A 98 -4.19 -11.70 -7.75
N ILE A 99 -5.10 -10.71 -7.62
CA ILE A 99 -4.98 -9.67 -6.59
C ILE A 99 -5.20 -10.25 -5.20
N ARG A 100 -6.19 -11.13 -5.02
CA ARG A 100 -6.49 -11.79 -3.74
C ARG A 100 -5.34 -12.70 -3.30
N GLU A 101 -4.79 -13.51 -4.20
CA GLU A 101 -3.65 -14.38 -3.93
C GLU A 101 -2.41 -13.59 -3.47
N ARG A 102 -2.23 -12.35 -3.97
CA ARG A 102 -1.12 -11.49 -3.56
C ARG A 102 -1.15 -11.12 -2.07
N ILE A 103 -2.33 -11.04 -1.47
CA ILE A 103 -2.48 -10.66 -0.05
C ILE A 103 -1.77 -11.68 0.84
N GLU A 104 -1.79 -12.96 0.48
CA GLU A 104 -1.11 -14.04 1.23
C GLU A 104 0.42 -13.86 1.26
N LYS A 105 0.98 -13.21 0.23
CA LYS A 105 2.43 -12.95 0.13
C LYS A 105 2.89 -11.78 1.02
N TYR A 106 1.95 -10.92 1.44
CA TYR A 106 2.20 -9.76 2.29
C TYR A 106 1.17 -9.73 3.42
N PRO A 107 1.25 -10.68 4.37
CA PRO A 107 0.32 -10.70 5.49
C PRO A 107 0.38 -9.38 6.24
N LEU A 108 -0.79 -8.85 6.61
CA LEU A 108 -0.86 -7.70 7.51
C LEU A 108 -0.33 -8.17 8.86
N GLU A 109 0.62 -7.44 9.43
CA GLU A 109 1.02 -7.65 10.82
C GLU A 109 -0.19 -7.36 11.73
N ASP A 110 -0.40 -8.21 12.74
CA ASP A 110 -1.48 -8.09 13.73
C ASP A 110 -1.33 -6.88 14.66
#